data_AF-A0A8T7HGS3-F1
#
_entry.id   AF-A0A8T7HGS3-F1
#
_cell.length_a   1.000
_cell.length_b   1.000
_cell.length_c   1.000
_cell.angle_alpha   90.00
_cell.angle_beta   90.00
_cell.angle_gamma   90.00
#
_symmetry.space_group_name_H-M   'P 1'
#
loop_
_entity.id
_entity.type
_entity.pdbx_description
1 polymer ?
#
loop_
_entity_poly.entity_id
_entity_poly.type
_entity_poly.pdbx_seq_one_letter_code
_entity_poly.pdbx_strand_id
1 'polypeptide(L)'
;MDLKSKKELVKQLIEILDILSFEEKQEIFSEVLHVKTIKLPISIFKAELSGLEIITKYLKEVERKSFKEIEKLLNRKPSTVYNTYRNSKAKFKQELDLSDNFITIPVDIFLNRKYSVLENIVAYLKEERTLSLVKISQLLNKNYNTIKTVYRKYKIKNDE
;
A
#
# COMPACT_ATOMS: atom_id res chain seq x y z
N MET A 1 13.07 4.94 -33.37
CA MET A 1 13.90 3.82 -32.90
C MET A 1 13.41 2.56 -33.59
N ASP A 2 14.28 1.91 -34.37
CA ASP A 2 13.95 0.69 -35.14
C ASP A 2 13.70 -0.51 -34.18
N LEU A 3 12.84 -1.44 -34.61
CA LEU A 3 12.53 -2.69 -33.92
C LEU A 3 13.78 -3.50 -33.54
N LYS A 4 14.81 -3.49 -34.39
CA LYS A 4 16.08 -4.18 -34.13
C LYS A 4 16.83 -3.52 -32.98
N SER A 5 16.93 -2.19 -32.98
CA SER A 5 17.51 -1.40 -31.88
C SER A 5 16.75 -1.58 -30.57
N LYS A 6 15.42 -1.70 -30.63
CA LYS A 6 14.59 -1.92 -29.44
C LYS A 6 14.83 -3.30 -28.81
N LYS A 7 14.96 -4.35 -29.62
CA LYS A 7 15.26 -5.71 -29.12
C LYS A 7 16.64 -5.78 -28.47
N GLU A 8 17.62 -5.07 -29.05
CA GLU A 8 18.97 -5.03 -28.49
C GLU A 8 18.98 -4.36 -27.11
N LEU A 9 18.29 -3.23 -26.96
CA LEU A 9 18.14 -2.55 -25.67
C LEU A 9 17.45 -3.43 -24.61
N VAL A 10 16.42 -4.18 -25.00
CA VAL A 10 15.74 -5.11 -24.07
C VAL A 10 16.69 -6.24 -23.64
N LYS A 11 17.52 -6.74 -24.55
CA LYS A 11 18.50 -7.78 -24.23
C LYS A 11 19.56 -7.27 -23.25
N GLN A 12 20.11 -6.09 -23.50
CA GLN A 12 21.03 -5.43 -22.58
C GLN A 12 20.40 -5.18 -21.20
N LEU A 13 19.12 -4.80 -21.16
CA LEU A 13 18.39 -4.63 -19.90
C LEU A 13 18.28 -5.95 -19.11
N ILE A 14 17.99 -7.06 -19.78
CA ILE A 14 17.89 -8.38 -19.13
C ILE A 14 19.24 -8.79 -18.54
N GLU A 15 20.33 -8.60 -19.29
CA GLU A 15 21.69 -8.91 -18.82
C GLU A 15 22.05 -8.09 -17.57
N ILE A 16 21.68 -6.80 -17.54
CA ILE A 16 21.86 -5.95 -16.35
C ILE A 16 21.02 -6.47 -15.18
N LEU A 17 19.74 -6.78 -15.42
CA LEU A 17 18.83 -7.25 -14.37
C LEU A 17 19.27 -8.59 -13.78
N ASP A 18 19.97 -9.46 -14.52
CA ASP A 18 20.46 -10.74 -14.00
C ASP A 18 21.58 -10.59 -12.96
N ILE A 19 22.38 -9.53 -13.05
CA ILE A 19 23.54 -9.27 -12.17
C ILE A 19 23.09 -8.69 -10.82
N LEU A 20 21.92 -8.05 -10.78
CA LEU A 20 21.43 -7.38 -9.58
C LEU A 20 20.91 -8.36 -8.53
N SER A 21 20.96 -7.93 -7.27
CA SER A 21 20.28 -8.58 -6.16
C SER A 21 18.76 -8.52 -6.32
N PHE A 22 18.03 -9.30 -5.52
CA PHE A 22 16.56 -9.27 -5.55
C PHE A 22 16.02 -7.90 -5.13
N GLU A 23 16.65 -7.26 -4.16
CA GLU A 23 16.29 -5.95 -3.62
C GLU A 23 16.47 -4.85 -4.68
N GLU A 24 17.62 -4.82 -5.36
CA GLU A 24 17.90 -3.86 -6.44
C GLU A 24 16.94 -4.05 -7.63
N LYS A 25 16.59 -5.29 -7.97
CA LYS A 25 15.57 -5.55 -9.00
C LYS A 25 14.22 -4.95 -8.59
N GLN A 26 13.79 -5.12 -7.33
CA GLN A 26 12.53 -4.56 -6.85
C GLN A 26 12.52 -3.03 -6.94
N GLU A 27 13.63 -2.38 -6.58
CA GLU A 27 13.77 -0.92 -6.67
C GLU A 27 13.66 -0.43 -8.12
N ILE A 28 14.42 -1.03 -9.05
CA ILE A 28 14.35 -0.67 -10.48
C ILE A 28 12.97 -0.92 -11.07
N PHE A 29 12.32 -2.04 -10.74
CA PHE A 29 10.96 -2.30 -11.21
C PHE A 29 9.98 -1.24 -10.67
N SER A 30 10.17 -0.77 -9.44
CA SER A 30 9.34 0.28 -8.85
C SER A 30 9.51 1.63 -9.58
N GLU A 31 10.73 1.97 -9.98
CA GLU A 31 11.04 3.20 -10.72
C GLU A 31 10.59 3.12 -12.19
N VAL A 32 10.97 2.06 -12.90
CA VAL A 32 10.73 1.88 -14.34
C VAL A 32 9.24 1.78 -14.66
N LEU A 33 8.45 1.15 -13.79
CA LEU A 33 7.05 0.94 -14.09
C LEU A 33 6.23 2.23 -14.01
N HIS A 34 6.73 3.32 -13.39
CA HIS A 34 6.04 4.61 -13.25
C HIS A 34 4.52 4.43 -13.03
N VAL A 35 4.12 3.38 -12.30
CA VAL A 35 2.71 3.08 -12.13
C VAL A 35 2.19 4.28 -11.37
N LYS A 36 1.13 4.93 -11.87
CA LYS A 36 0.39 5.88 -11.05
C LYS A 36 -0.11 5.10 -9.84
N THR A 37 0.72 5.04 -8.80
CA THR A 37 0.38 4.33 -7.58
C THR A 37 -0.82 5.04 -7.02
N ILE A 38 -1.89 4.26 -6.80
CA ILE A 38 -3.10 4.78 -6.20
C ILE A 38 -2.73 5.32 -4.83
N LYS A 39 -3.07 6.58 -4.61
CA LYS A 39 -2.80 7.32 -3.39
C LYS A 39 -4.05 7.32 -2.55
N LEU A 40 -4.00 6.63 -1.41
CA LEU A 40 -5.10 6.54 -0.46
C LEU A 40 -5.08 7.76 0.46
N PRO A 41 -6.14 8.57 0.52
CA PRO A 41 -6.23 9.65 1.51
C PRO A 41 -6.09 9.13 2.94
N ILE A 42 -5.39 9.83 3.83
CA ILE A 42 -5.24 9.38 5.23
C ILE A 42 -6.59 9.30 5.97
N SER A 43 -7.53 10.17 5.58
CA SER A 43 -8.87 10.31 6.17
C SER A 43 -9.66 9.00 6.15
N ILE A 44 -9.53 8.17 5.10
CA ILE A 44 -10.27 6.90 4.99
C ILE A 44 -9.97 5.94 6.14
N PHE A 45 -8.78 6.04 6.76
CA PHE A 45 -8.34 5.15 7.84
C PHE A 45 -8.94 5.49 9.21
N LYS A 46 -9.78 6.54 9.28
CA LYS A 46 -10.59 6.86 10.47
C LYS A 46 -11.86 6.02 10.57
N ALA A 47 -12.28 5.37 9.49
CA ALA A 47 -13.49 4.54 9.47
C ALA A 47 -13.39 3.36 10.45
N GLU A 48 -14.53 2.93 10.99
CA GLU A 48 -14.65 1.77 11.90
C GLU A 48 -14.60 0.43 11.15
N LEU A 49 -13.54 0.25 10.35
CA LEU A 49 -13.26 -0.93 9.56
C LEU A 49 -11.81 -1.36 9.81
N SER A 50 -11.49 -2.62 9.54
CA SER A 50 -10.08 -3.02 9.51
C SER A 50 -9.37 -2.35 8.32
N GLY A 51 -8.05 -2.16 8.43
CA GLY A 51 -7.29 -1.49 7.37
C GLY A 51 -7.44 -2.13 5.99
N LEU A 52 -7.52 -3.48 5.90
CA LEU A 52 -7.73 -4.16 4.63
C LEU A 52 -9.16 -3.97 4.09
N GLU A 53 -10.17 -3.94 4.98
CA GLU A 53 -11.56 -3.60 4.62
C GLU A 53 -11.66 -2.18 4.05
N ILE A 54 -10.98 -1.21 4.67
CA ILE A 54 -10.90 0.18 4.20
C ILE A 54 -10.28 0.27 2.81
N ILE A 55 -9.08 -0.29 2.64
CA ILE A 55 -8.34 -0.24 1.37
C ILE A 55 -9.16 -0.91 0.25
N THR A 56 -9.73 -2.09 0.53
CA THR A 56 -10.53 -2.82 -0.45
C THR A 56 -11.79 -2.05 -0.83
N LYS A 57 -12.48 -1.43 0.14
CA LYS A 57 -13.67 -0.61 -0.10
C LYS A 57 -13.32 0.62 -0.94
N TYR A 58 -12.25 1.35 -0.61
CA TYR A 58 -11.79 2.50 -1.37
C TYR A 58 -11.45 2.13 -2.82
N LEU A 59 -10.65 1.08 -3.03
CA LEU A 59 -10.29 0.64 -4.37
C LEU A 59 -11.51 0.21 -5.19
N LYS A 60 -12.51 -0.39 -4.55
CA LYS A 60 -13.70 -0.88 -5.24
C LYS A 60 -14.72 0.23 -5.54
N GLU A 61 -14.99 1.09 -4.58
CA GLU A 61 -16.08 2.07 -4.64
C GLU A 61 -15.62 3.43 -5.16
N VAL A 62 -14.40 3.87 -4.82
CA VAL A 62 -13.86 5.18 -5.23
C VAL A 62 -13.05 5.04 -6.52
N GLU A 63 -12.04 4.16 -6.54
CA GLU A 63 -11.17 3.94 -7.72
C GLU A 63 -11.76 3.01 -8.77
N ARG A 64 -12.97 2.48 -8.52
CA ARG A 64 -13.75 1.61 -9.43
C ARG A 64 -12.99 0.39 -9.96
N LYS A 65 -12.03 -0.13 -9.20
CA LYS A 65 -11.24 -1.31 -9.58
C LYS A 65 -12.05 -2.60 -9.58
N SER A 66 -11.76 -3.48 -10.52
CA SER A 66 -12.26 -4.86 -10.52
C SER A 66 -11.60 -5.67 -9.39
N PHE A 67 -12.25 -6.75 -8.94
CA PHE A 67 -11.64 -7.62 -7.91
C PHE A 67 -10.31 -8.21 -8.36
N LYS A 68 -10.15 -8.50 -9.65
CA LYS A 68 -8.90 -8.99 -10.25
C LYS A 68 -7.79 -7.92 -10.24
N GLU A 69 -8.13 -6.65 -10.40
CA GLU A 69 -7.15 -5.57 -10.24
C GLU A 69 -6.74 -5.41 -8.77
N ILE A 70 -7.69 -5.44 -7.84
CA ILE A 70 -7.42 -5.33 -6.41
C ILE A 70 -6.56 -6.49 -5.90
N GLU A 71 -6.83 -7.70 -6.39
CA GLU A 71 -6.02 -8.91 -6.16
C GLU A 71 -4.54 -8.66 -6.47
N LYS A 72 -4.27 -8.13 -7.67
CA LYS A 72 -2.91 -7.79 -8.13
C LYS A 72 -2.29 -6.64 -7.31
N LEU A 73 -3.06 -5.59 -7.04
CA LEU A 73 -2.59 -4.41 -6.29
C LEU A 73 -2.22 -4.72 -4.85
N LEU A 74 -2.90 -5.68 -4.20
CA LEU A 74 -2.69 -6.00 -2.78
C LEU A 74 -1.96 -7.34 -2.56
N ASN A 75 -1.63 -8.05 -3.64
CA ASN A 75 -1.05 -9.40 -3.60
C ASN A 75 -1.88 -10.36 -2.70
N ARG A 76 -3.22 -10.30 -2.82
CA ARG A 76 -4.17 -11.10 -2.02
C ARG A 76 -4.94 -12.05 -2.92
N LYS A 77 -5.35 -13.21 -2.40
CA LYS A 77 -6.20 -14.16 -3.15
C LYS A 77 -7.55 -13.51 -3.50
N PRO A 78 -8.16 -13.87 -4.65
CA PRO A 78 -9.45 -13.31 -5.08
C PRO A 78 -10.55 -13.46 -4.01
N SER A 79 -10.61 -14.61 -3.35
CA SER A 79 -11.58 -14.90 -2.29
C SER A 79 -11.41 -14.00 -1.07
N THR A 80 -10.16 -13.67 -0.70
CA THR A 80 -9.87 -12.72 0.39
C THR A 80 -10.40 -11.34 0.03
N VAL A 81 -10.09 -10.83 -1.17
CA VAL A 81 -10.54 -9.52 -1.61
C VAL A 81 -12.07 -9.44 -1.62
N TYR A 82 -12.74 -10.43 -2.21
CA TYR A 82 -14.20 -10.46 -2.29
C TYR A 82 -14.84 -10.48 -0.89
N ASN A 83 -14.39 -11.38 -0.01
CA ASN A 83 -14.95 -11.50 1.34
C ASN A 83 -14.68 -10.25 2.16
N THR A 84 -13.49 -9.66 2.06
CA THR A 84 -13.15 -8.40 2.71
C THR A 84 -14.05 -7.26 2.26
N TYR A 85 -14.29 -7.12 0.95
CA TYR A 85 -15.24 -6.11 0.44
C TYR A 85 -16.67 -6.35 0.92
N ARG A 86 -17.13 -7.60 0.86
CA ARG A 86 -18.48 -7.96 1.33
C ARG A 86 -18.65 -7.62 2.82
N ASN A 87 -17.66 -7.94 3.64
CA ASN A 87 -17.65 -7.64 5.07
C ASN A 87 -17.60 -6.14 5.33
N SER A 88 -16.78 -5.39 4.58
CA SER A 88 -16.69 -3.94 4.74
C SER A 88 -18.03 -3.25 4.42
N LYS A 89 -18.71 -3.67 3.34
CA LYS A 89 -20.03 -3.15 2.97
C LYS A 89 -21.12 -3.50 4.01
N ALA A 90 -21.03 -4.67 4.64
CA ALA A 90 -21.97 -5.10 5.67
C ALA A 90 -21.79 -4.31 6.98
N LYS A 91 -20.54 -4.11 7.41
CA LYS A 91 -20.19 -3.39 8.66
C LYS A 91 -20.33 -1.87 8.52
N PHE A 92 -19.97 -1.32 7.37
CA PHE A 92 -19.89 0.11 7.14
C PHE A 92 -20.63 0.48 5.84
N LYS A 93 -21.88 0.87 6.01
CA LYS A 93 -22.80 1.23 4.91
C LYS A 93 -22.59 2.66 4.39
N GLN A 94 -21.90 3.49 5.16
CA GLN A 94 -21.59 4.87 4.81
C GLN A 94 -20.46 4.95 3.79
N GLU A 95 -20.29 6.12 3.19
CA GLU A 95 -19.16 6.43 2.32
C GLU A 95 -17.89 6.71 3.16
N LEU A 96 -16.72 6.45 2.59
CA LEU A 96 -15.45 6.76 3.26
C LEU A 96 -15.23 8.26 3.30
N ASP A 97 -14.61 8.75 4.37
CA ASP A 97 -14.17 10.14 4.48
C ASP A 97 -13.00 10.39 3.51
N LEU A 98 -13.20 11.32 2.57
CA LEU A 98 -12.22 11.76 1.56
C LEU A 98 -11.82 13.23 1.75
N SER A 99 -12.09 13.81 2.93
CA SER A 99 -11.87 15.25 3.15
C SER A 99 -10.39 15.61 3.26
N ASP A 100 -9.57 14.72 3.82
CA ASP A 100 -8.12 14.96 3.99
C ASP A 100 -7.32 14.16 2.97
N ASN A 101 -6.97 14.85 1.88
CA ASN A 101 -6.16 14.34 0.78
C ASN A 101 -4.74 14.95 0.77
N PHE A 102 -4.36 15.73 1.79
CA PHE A 102 -3.02 16.33 1.86
C PHE A 102 -1.96 15.29 2.19
N ILE A 103 -2.33 14.33 3.06
CA ILE A 103 -1.50 13.17 3.38
C ILE A 103 -2.12 11.97 2.67
N THR A 104 -1.33 11.36 1.79
CA THR A 104 -1.74 10.17 1.07
C THR A 104 -0.77 9.03 1.30
N ILE A 105 -1.31 7.82 1.39
CA ILE A 105 -0.58 6.57 1.54
C ILE A 105 -0.58 5.83 0.20
N PRO A 106 0.59 5.54 -0.39
CA PRO A 106 0.67 4.83 -1.66
C PRO A 106 0.26 3.35 -1.46
N VAL A 107 -0.59 2.81 -2.36
CA VAL A 107 -1.19 1.47 -2.18
C VAL A 107 -0.19 0.32 -2.29
N ASP A 108 0.91 0.55 -2.99
CA ASP A 108 1.99 -0.41 -3.23
C ASP A 108 2.68 -0.87 -1.94
N ILE A 109 2.70 -0.05 -0.88
CA ILE A 109 3.26 -0.46 0.42
C ILE A 109 2.55 -1.69 1.01
N PHE A 110 1.33 -1.98 0.56
CA PHE A 110 0.54 -3.14 1.01
C PHE A 110 0.82 -4.42 0.22
N LEU A 111 1.65 -4.36 -0.84
CA LEU A 111 2.11 -5.55 -1.58
C LEU A 111 2.95 -6.46 -0.70
N ASN A 112 3.79 -5.87 0.17
CA ASN A 112 4.56 -6.61 1.15
C ASN A 112 3.65 -7.08 2.30
N ARG A 113 3.52 -8.41 2.41
CA ARG A 113 2.65 -9.06 3.39
C ARG A 113 3.36 -9.42 4.71
N LYS A 114 4.66 -9.11 4.86
CA LYS A 114 5.43 -9.25 6.12
C LYS A 114 4.81 -8.43 7.25
N TYR A 115 4.28 -7.25 6.88
CA TYR A 115 3.68 -6.30 7.81
C TYR A 115 2.15 -6.29 7.71
N SER A 116 1.50 -6.03 8.84
CA SER A 116 0.08 -5.71 8.88
C SER A 116 -0.18 -4.36 8.20
N VAL A 117 -1.44 -4.12 7.82
CA VAL A 117 -1.84 -2.85 7.19
C VAL A 117 -1.48 -1.65 8.09
N LEU A 118 -1.73 -1.74 9.40
CA LEU A 118 -1.43 -0.64 10.31
C LEU A 118 0.08 -0.46 10.52
N GLU A 119 0.86 -1.55 10.54
CA GLU A 119 2.34 -1.47 10.58
C GLU A 119 2.88 -0.74 9.34
N ASN A 120 2.43 -1.11 8.14
CA ASN A 120 2.83 -0.43 6.89
C ASN A 120 2.49 1.06 6.91
N ILE A 121 1.27 1.43 7.33
CA ILE A 121 0.84 2.83 7.39
C ILE A 121 1.69 3.63 8.37
N VAL A 122 1.88 3.10 9.59
CA VAL A 122 2.62 3.80 10.64
C VAL A 122 4.09 3.95 10.25
N ALA A 123 4.70 2.91 9.67
CA ALA A 123 6.05 2.95 9.15
C ALA A 123 6.20 4.01 8.05
N TYR A 124 5.35 3.97 7.01
CA TYR A 124 5.37 4.95 5.93
C TYR A 124 5.23 6.39 6.44
N LEU A 125 4.30 6.65 7.35
CA LEU A 125 4.11 7.99 7.90
C LEU A 125 5.30 8.44 8.77
N LYS A 126 5.98 7.50 9.44
CA LYS A 126 7.11 7.81 10.32
C LYS A 126 8.43 7.96 9.56
N GLU A 127 8.70 7.08 8.63
CA GLU A 127 9.98 6.96 7.92
C GLU A 127 9.98 7.85 6.66
N GLU A 128 8.98 7.72 5.80
CA GLU A 128 8.90 8.47 4.53
C GLU A 128 8.33 9.88 4.69
N ARG A 129 7.39 10.07 5.62
CA ARG A 129 6.75 11.38 5.88
C ARG A 129 7.28 12.10 7.10
N THR A 130 8.25 11.51 7.80
CA THR A 130 8.95 12.07 8.97
C THR A 130 8.04 12.58 10.09
N LEU A 131 6.80 12.07 10.19
CA LEU A 131 5.82 12.53 11.18
C LEU A 131 6.13 12.00 12.59
N SER A 132 5.73 12.76 13.60
CA SER A 132 5.78 12.28 14.99
C SER A 132 4.70 11.22 15.25
N LEU A 133 4.97 10.27 16.15
CA LEU A 133 3.99 9.23 16.52
C LEU A 133 2.70 9.85 17.11
N VAL A 134 2.82 11.01 17.77
CA VAL A 134 1.68 11.80 18.27
C VAL A 134 0.83 12.34 17.10
N LYS A 135 1.46 12.87 16.05
CA LYS A 135 0.73 13.34 14.87
C LYS A 135 0.06 12.17 14.15
N ILE A 136 0.74 11.04 14.02
CA ILE A 136 0.19 9.83 13.41
C ILE A 136 -1.04 9.33 14.18
N SER A 137 -1.00 9.33 15.53
CA SER A 137 -2.13 8.91 16.35
C SER A 137 -3.36 9.81 16.16
N GLN A 138 -3.14 11.12 16.02
CA GLN A 138 -4.21 12.08 15.69
C GLN A 138 -4.79 11.84 14.30
N LEU A 139 -3.94 11.67 13.28
CA LEU A 139 -4.37 11.48 11.89
C LEU A 139 -5.20 10.20 11.70
N LEU A 140 -4.80 9.10 12.35
CA LEU A 140 -5.48 7.80 12.25
C LEU A 140 -6.64 7.63 13.24
N ASN A 141 -6.88 8.62 14.10
CA ASN A 141 -7.80 8.52 15.22
C ASN A 141 -7.57 7.24 16.04
N LYS A 142 -6.33 7.04 16.49
CA LYS A 142 -5.89 5.86 17.27
C LYS A 142 -5.18 6.31 18.53
N ASN A 143 -5.19 5.46 19.55
CA ASN A 143 -4.45 5.73 20.78
C ASN A 143 -2.94 5.76 20.49
N TYR A 144 -2.22 6.73 21.07
CA TYR A 144 -0.77 6.86 20.95
C TYR A 144 -0.02 5.56 21.30
N ASN A 145 -0.43 4.86 22.36
CA ASN A 145 0.18 3.60 22.77
C ASN A 145 0.04 2.53 21.69
N THR A 146 -1.11 2.47 21.00
CA THR A 146 -1.31 1.57 19.87
C THR A 146 -0.32 1.89 18.75
N ILE A 147 -0.19 3.16 18.37
CA ILE A 147 0.74 3.59 17.33
C ILE A 147 2.20 3.28 17.72
N LYS A 148 2.59 3.57 18.96
CA LYS A 148 3.93 3.25 19.49
C LYS A 148 4.22 1.75 19.44
N THR A 149 3.29 0.91 19.90
CA THR A 149 3.46 -0.55 19.86
C THR A 149 3.54 -1.08 18.45
N VAL A 150 2.71 -0.57 17.53
CA VAL A 150 2.73 -0.95 16.11
C VAL A 150 4.07 -0.60 15.47
N TYR A 151 4.55 0.63 15.67
CA TYR A 151 5.85 1.04 15.11
C TYR A 151 7.00 0.20 15.67
N ARG A 152 6.98 -0.11 16.97
CA ARG A 152 7.96 -1.01 17.59
C ARG A 152 7.95 -2.40 16.95
N LYS A 153 6.77 -2.98 16.71
CA LYS A 153 6.65 -4.30 16.07
C LYS A 153 7.18 -4.29 14.64
N TYR A 154 6.90 -3.22 13.89
CA TYR A 154 7.47 -3.02 12.57
C TYR A 154 9.00 -3.02 12.62
N LYS A 155 9.62 -2.21 13.51
CA LYS A 155 11.08 -2.16 13.67
C LYS A 155 11.68 -3.53 13.99
N ILE A 156 11.11 -4.26 14.96
CA ILE A 156 11.58 -5.61 15.32
C ILE A 156 11.55 -6.53 14.10
N LYS A 157 10.43 -6.57 13.36
CA LYS A 157 10.32 -7.39 12.15
C LYS A 157 11.27 -6.93 11.04
N ASN A 158 11.57 -5.64 10.95
CA ASN A 158 12.44 -5.11 9.91
C ASN A 158 13.92 -5.43 10.17
N ASP A 159 14.28 -5.60 11.44
CA ASP A 159 15.64 -5.96 11.87
C ASP A 159 15.85 -7.51 11.88
N GLU A 160 14.81 -8.30 11.60
CA GLU A 160 14.81 -9.75 11.33
C GLU A 160 14.86 -10.08 9.83
#